data_AF-A0A9E1F3Z0-F1
#
_entry.id   AF-A0A9E1F3Z0-F1
#
_cell.length_a   1.000
_cell.length_b   1.000
_cell.length_c   1.000
_cell.angle_alpha   90.00
_cell.angle_beta   90.00
_cell.angle_gamma   90.00
#
_symmetry.space_group_name_H-M   'P 1'
#
loop_
_entity.id
_entity.type
_entity.pdbx_description
1 polymer ?
#
loop_
_entity_poly.entity_id
_entity_poly.type
_entity_poly.pdbx_seq_one_letter_code
_entity_poly.pdbx_strand_id
1 'polypeptide(L)'
;MDTMTFIRENWKNTARLCRESHDGNIGLPYPYFVPSITGGFNNLFYWDSYFTAQGMLRHGQEALVKSTVDDMLYLIDRYGYMPNGNAKVLMGRSQPPFLSELVRQLYGIYQDPVWLRTAYCILQKEHDFWMKKRQLPCGLNRYGFDDLSPDGIAMGLDVAKRLPGVDFSGKTDAQIAENVMADAESGWDFSPRCMGHQTDCAYVDLNAILYGMENNLTFFAQELGEVAEADKWAQAAQRRKKLMRQMLFDGEGYRDRDMTTGTFSPIFSVASFYPLWAGVATEAEAASTVAQLPRLEYDFGLATCEPGARTSAFQWDYPNGWAPLHFIAVHGLLRYGYRAEAERIARKYIHAIDRTFAETGTLWEKYNVTDGTLNVTDEYKMPPMLGWTAGVYVDFTTLLAPNG
;
A
#
# COMPACT_ATOMS: atom_id res chain seq x y z
N MET A 1 -1.94 16.09 -26.59
CA MET A 1 -2.81 15.40 -25.62
C MET A 1 -2.26 15.71 -24.24
N ASP A 2 -3.08 16.22 -23.33
CA ASP A 2 -2.68 16.44 -21.94
C ASP A 2 -2.75 15.16 -21.11
N THR A 3 -2.16 15.18 -19.91
CA THR A 3 -2.07 14.05 -18.98
C THR A 3 -3.44 13.46 -18.63
N MET A 4 -4.43 14.30 -18.33
CA MET A 4 -5.78 13.86 -17.93
C MET A 4 -6.51 13.16 -19.08
N THR A 5 -6.40 13.72 -20.30
CA THR A 5 -6.96 13.12 -21.51
C THR A 5 -6.33 11.76 -21.78
N PHE A 6 -4.99 11.64 -21.69
CA PHE A 6 -4.29 10.37 -21.84
C PHE A 6 -4.79 9.32 -20.85
N ILE A 7 -4.90 9.67 -19.57
CA ILE A 7 -5.39 8.75 -18.54
C ILE A 7 -6.80 8.24 -18.87
N ARG A 8 -7.72 9.15 -19.17
CA ARG A 8 -9.12 8.82 -19.44
C ARG A 8 -9.28 7.87 -20.62
N GLU A 9 -8.49 8.05 -21.67
CA GLU A 9 -8.55 7.21 -22.88
C GLU A 9 -7.91 5.83 -22.71
N ASN A 10 -7.06 5.65 -21.69
CA ASN A 10 -6.24 4.44 -21.52
C ASN A 10 -6.67 3.51 -20.39
N TRP A 11 -7.66 3.84 -19.57
CA TRP A 11 -8.16 2.92 -18.53
C TRP A 11 -8.53 1.54 -19.08
N LYS A 12 -9.27 1.49 -20.19
CA LYS A 12 -9.66 0.24 -20.86
C LYS A 12 -8.47 -0.65 -21.24
N ASN A 13 -7.29 -0.07 -21.49
CA ASN A 13 -6.10 -0.81 -21.90
C ASN A 13 -5.42 -1.53 -20.72
N THR A 14 -5.83 -1.23 -19.48
CA THR A 14 -5.40 -1.97 -18.29
C THR A 14 -6.19 -3.26 -18.07
N ALA A 15 -7.35 -3.41 -18.72
CA ALA A 15 -8.20 -4.58 -18.51
C ALA A 15 -7.53 -5.86 -19.06
N ARG A 16 -7.65 -6.95 -18.31
CA ARG A 16 -7.27 -8.30 -18.67
C ARG A 16 -8.41 -9.24 -18.32
N LEU A 17 -8.47 -10.36 -19.05
CA LEU A 17 -9.37 -11.46 -18.75
C LEU A 17 -8.61 -12.76 -19.02
N CYS A 18 -8.32 -13.49 -17.95
CA CYS A 18 -7.62 -14.77 -18.02
C CYS A 18 -8.29 -15.71 -17.02
N ARG A 19 -9.22 -16.56 -17.51
CA ARG A 19 -10.00 -17.47 -16.67
C ARG A 19 -9.28 -18.79 -16.37
N GLU A 20 -8.36 -19.17 -17.23
CA GLU A 20 -7.61 -20.41 -17.12
C GLU A 20 -6.22 -20.15 -16.54
N SER A 21 -5.78 -21.00 -15.64
CA SER A 21 -4.41 -20.94 -15.13
C SER A 21 -3.45 -21.54 -16.16
N HIS A 22 -2.49 -20.76 -16.64
CA HIS A 22 -1.42 -21.21 -17.54
C HIS A 22 -0.13 -20.45 -17.25
N ASP A 23 1.03 -21.04 -17.57
CA ASP A 23 2.36 -20.40 -17.50
C ASP A 23 2.68 -19.72 -16.15
N GLY A 24 2.22 -20.30 -15.04
CA GLY A 24 2.42 -19.74 -13.70
C GLY A 24 1.43 -18.65 -13.30
N ASN A 25 0.55 -18.19 -14.19
CA ASN A 25 -0.58 -17.33 -13.87
C ASN A 25 -1.72 -18.12 -13.19
N ILE A 26 -2.44 -17.45 -12.29
CA ILE A 26 -3.65 -17.96 -11.65
C ILE A 26 -4.86 -17.35 -12.35
N GLY A 27 -5.69 -18.20 -12.94
CA GLY A 27 -6.92 -17.79 -13.61
C GLY A 27 -7.91 -17.14 -12.64
N LEU A 28 -8.58 -16.08 -13.11
CA LEU A 28 -9.55 -15.28 -12.36
C LEU A 28 -10.90 -15.28 -13.09
N PRO A 29 -12.04 -15.39 -12.36
CA PRO A 29 -13.36 -15.52 -12.97
C PRO A 29 -13.82 -14.27 -13.75
N TYR A 30 -13.42 -13.07 -13.31
CA TYR A 30 -13.87 -11.80 -13.86
C TYR A 30 -12.76 -11.04 -14.61
N PRO A 31 -13.11 -9.98 -15.37
CA PRO A 31 -12.12 -9.04 -15.86
C PRO A 31 -11.51 -8.22 -14.73
N TYR A 32 -10.20 -8.03 -14.76
CA TYR A 32 -9.46 -7.23 -13.78
C TYR A 32 -8.56 -6.23 -14.49
N PHE A 33 -8.16 -5.17 -13.79
CA PHE A 33 -7.16 -4.23 -14.30
C PHE A 33 -5.77 -4.53 -13.74
N VAL A 34 -4.74 -4.14 -14.49
CA VAL A 34 -3.32 -4.35 -14.11
C VAL A 34 -2.57 -3.02 -13.96
N PRO A 35 -1.39 -3.00 -13.29
CA PRO A 35 -0.65 -1.76 -13.01
C PRO A 35 -0.18 -0.98 -14.25
N SER A 36 0.01 -1.64 -15.39
CA SER A 36 0.51 -0.98 -16.60
C SER A 36 -0.18 -1.44 -17.89
N ILE A 37 -0.29 -0.52 -18.85
CA ILE A 37 -0.80 -0.79 -20.20
C ILE A 37 0.28 -1.32 -21.15
N THR A 38 1.55 -1.27 -20.74
CA THR A 38 2.70 -1.73 -21.51
C THR A 38 3.64 -2.56 -20.63
N GLY A 39 4.31 -3.55 -21.22
CA GLY A 39 5.28 -4.38 -20.51
C GLY A 39 4.69 -5.67 -19.91
N GLY A 40 5.42 -6.27 -18.97
CA GLY A 40 5.17 -7.63 -18.45
C GLY A 40 4.19 -7.73 -17.28
N PHE A 41 3.75 -6.62 -16.70
CA PHE A 41 2.80 -6.61 -15.57
C PHE A 41 1.37 -6.92 -16.04
N ASN A 42 1.11 -8.20 -16.32
CA ASN A 42 -0.21 -8.70 -16.73
C ASN A 42 -0.99 -9.35 -15.59
N ASN A 43 -0.47 -9.26 -14.37
CA ASN A 43 -1.09 -9.78 -13.17
C ASN A 43 -1.87 -8.68 -12.44
N LEU A 44 -2.94 -9.09 -11.75
CA LEU A 44 -3.55 -8.32 -10.68
C LEU A 44 -2.55 -8.23 -9.53
N PHE A 45 -2.28 -7.03 -9.04
CA PHE A 45 -1.50 -6.76 -7.82
C PHE A 45 -2.39 -6.15 -6.75
N TYR A 46 -2.20 -6.56 -5.51
CA TYR A 46 -3.19 -6.30 -4.46
C TYR A 46 -3.30 -4.81 -4.11
N TRP A 47 -2.27 -4.22 -3.50
CA TRP A 47 -2.37 -2.84 -2.99
C TRP A 47 -2.40 -1.79 -4.10
N ASP A 48 -1.73 -2.01 -5.24
CA ASP A 48 -1.77 -1.18 -6.44
C ASP A 48 -3.21 -0.90 -6.88
N SER A 49 -4.07 -1.91 -6.70
CA SER A 49 -5.45 -1.85 -7.13
C SER A 49 -6.26 -0.85 -6.33
N TYR A 50 -5.96 -0.65 -5.05
CA TYR A 50 -6.63 0.37 -4.25
C TYR A 50 -6.40 1.77 -4.81
N PHE A 51 -5.14 2.11 -5.08
CA PHE A 51 -4.76 3.44 -5.56
C PHE A 51 -5.21 3.67 -7.01
N THR A 52 -5.12 2.65 -7.86
CA THR A 52 -5.65 2.69 -9.23
C THR A 52 -7.17 2.93 -9.23
N ALA A 53 -7.89 2.24 -8.35
CA ALA A 53 -9.34 2.35 -8.23
C ALA A 53 -9.79 3.78 -7.89
N GLN A 54 -9.02 4.56 -7.13
CA GLN A 54 -9.40 5.93 -6.77
C GLN A 54 -9.62 6.82 -8.00
N GLY A 55 -8.76 6.71 -9.02
CA GLY A 55 -8.96 7.45 -10.28
C GLY A 55 -10.02 6.81 -11.18
N MET A 56 -10.08 5.48 -11.21
CA MET A 56 -11.07 4.75 -12.02
C MET A 56 -12.51 5.03 -11.58
N LEU A 57 -12.79 5.03 -10.27
CA LEU A 57 -14.11 5.36 -9.72
C LEU A 57 -14.53 6.79 -10.10
N ARG A 58 -13.60 7.76 -10.08
CA ARG A 58 -13.86 9.14 -10.51
C ARG A 58 -14.10 9.28 -12.02
N HIS A 59 -13.67 8.30 -12.81
CA HIS A 59 -13.85 8.25 -14.27
C HIS A 59 -14.95 7.27 -14.70
N GLY A 60 -15.85 6.87 -13.80
CA GLY A 60 -17.01 6.04 -14.15
C GLY A 60 -16.65 4.60 -14.55
N GLN A 61 -15.58 4.04 -13.97
CA GLN A 61 -15.11 2.67 -14.23
C GLN A 61 -15.51 1.70 -13.10
N GLU A 62 -16.60 1.96 -12.39
CA GLU A 62 -17.05 1.21 -11.21
C GLU A 62 -17.23 -0.28 -11.50
N ALA A 63 -17.72 -0.63 -12.70
CA ALA A 63 -17.93 -2.02 -13.08
C ALA A 63 -16.63 -2.84 -13.15
N LEU A 64 -15.56 -2.26 -13.70
CA LEU A 64 -14.24 -2.91 -13.78
C LEU A 64 -13.60 -2.98 -12.39
N VAL A 65 -13.72 -1.91 -11.59
CA VAL A 65 -13.26 -1.93 -10.18
C VAL A 65 -13.98 -3.00 -9.38
N LYS A 66 -15.31 -3.13 -9.54
CA LYS A 66 -16.08 -4.19 -8.88
C LYS A 66 -15.63 -5.58 -9.29
N SER A 67 -15.39 -5.81 -10.59
CA SER A 67 -14.91 -7.10 -11.10
C SER A 67 -13.53 -7.46 -10.53
N THR A 68 -12.59 -6.50 -10.46
CA THR A 68 -11.29 -6.70 -9.79
C THR A 68 -11.46 -7.05 -8.30
N VAL A 69 -12.39 -6.39 -7.59
CA VAL A 69 -12.68 -6.69 -6.17
C VAL A 69 -13.30 -8.08 -6.00
N ASP A 70 -14.19 -8.49 -6.90
CA ASP A 70 -14.77 -9.83 -6.90
C ASP A 70 -13.70 -10.91 -7.13
N ASP A 71 -12.69 -10.63 -7.96
CA ASP A 71 -11.51 -11.51 -8.14
C ASP A 71 -10.61 -11.57 -6.89
N MET A 72 -10.42 -10.47 -6.17
CA MET A 72 -9.68 -10.48 -4.90
C MET A 72 -10.42 -11.28 -3.81
N LEU A 73 -11.74 -11.10 -3.72
CA LEU A 73 -12.59 -11.88 -2.83
C LEU A 73 -12.53 -13.38 -3.19
N TYR A 74 -12.53 -13.72 -4.49
CA TYR A 74 -12.34 -15.09 -4.95
C TYR A 74 -11.00 -15.69 -4.49
N LEU A 75 -9.89 -14.93 -4.60
CA LEU A 75 -8.58 -15.38 -4.14
C LEU A 75 -8.53 -15.60 -2.63
N ILE A 76 -9.08 -14.67 -1.84
CA ILE A 76 -9.15 -14.83 -0.37
C ILE A 76 -10.04 -16.00 0.01
N ASP A 77 -11.18 -16.19 -0.65
CA ASP A 77 -12.08 -17.30 -0.35
C ASP A 77 -11.40 -18.65 -0.57
N ARG A 78 -10.59 -18.73 -1.65
CA ARG A 78 -9.85 -19.93 -2.05
C ARG A 78 -8.61 -20.20 -1.21
N TYR A 79 -7.83 -19.17 -0.86
CA TYR A 79 -6.51 -19.33 -0.24
C TYR A 79 -6.44 -18.89 1.23
N GLY A 80 -7.47 -18.20 1.72
CA GLY A 80 -7.53 -17.65 3.07
C GLY A 80 -6.85 -16.29 3.25
N TYR A 81 -6.23 -15.75 2.19
CA TYR A 81 -5.57 -14.45 2.14
C TYR A 81 -5.52 -13.98 0.69
N MET A 82 -5.24 -12.69 0.49
CA MET A 82 -4.99 -12.14 -0.84
C MET A 82 -3.48 -12.23 -1.13
N PRO A 83 -3.03 -13.02 -2.11
CA PRO A 83 -1.62 -13.04 -2.50
C PRO A 83 -1.16 -11.68 -3.02
N ASN A 84 0.16 -11.44 -3.05
CA ASN A 84 0.74 -10.23 -3.64
C ASN A 84 0.15 -9.94 -5.05
N GLY A 85 -0.01 -10.98 -5.85
CA GLY A 85 -0.74 -10.94 -7.09
C GLY A 85 -1.13 -12.32 -7.59
N ASN A 86 -1.88 -12.39 -8.70
CA ASN A 86 -2.43 -13.66 -9.22
C ASN A 86 -1.41 -14.51 -10.00
N ALA A 87 -0.21 -14.71 -9.48
CA ALA A 87 0.82 -15.58 -10.05
C ALA A 87 1.36 -16.55 -9.00
N LYS A 88 1.74 -17.77 -9.42
CA LYS A 88 2.26 -18.82 -8.52
C LYS A 88 3.47 -18.34 -7.71
N VAL A 89 4.39 -17.60 -8.34
CA VAL A 89 5.60 -17.04 -7.69
C VAL A 89 5.28 -15.94 -6.66
N LEU A 90 4.05 -15.42 -6.67
CA LEU A 90 3.56 -14.40 -5.74
C LEU A 90 2.76 -15.00 -4.59
N MET A 91 2.53 -16.32 -4.58
CA MET A 91 1.71 -16.99 -3.55
C MET A 91 2.36 -17.05 -2.18
N GLY A 92 3.70 -16.99 -2.08
CA GLY A 92 4.37 -17.10 -0.78
C GLY A 92 4.17 -15.90 0.16
N ARG A 93 3.46 -14.85 -0.27
CA ARG A 93 3.23 -13.61 0.50
C ARG A 93 1.96 -12.88 0.07
N SER A 94 1.48 -12.00 0.93
CA SER A 94 0.40 -11.05 0.64
C SER A 94 0.93 -9.70 0.13
N GLN A 95 0.16 -8.63 0.33
CA GLN A 95 0.52 -7.22 0.16
C GLN A 95 -0.32 -6.35 1.12
N PRO A 96 -0.08 -5.04 1.27
CA PRO A 96 -0.84 -4.19 2.18
C PRO A 96 -2.38 -4.30 2.00
N PRO A 97 -3.16 -4.62 3.06
CA PRO A 97 -4.50 -5.17 2.88
C PRO A 97 -5.63 -4.14 2.74
N PHE A 98 -5.68 -3.49 1.58
CA PHE A 98 -6.65 -2.42 1.28
C PHE A 98 -8.03 -2.90 0.78
N LEU A 99 -8.30 -4.22 0.69
CA LEU A 99 -9.55 -4.71 0.10
C LEU A 99 -10.80 -4.20 0.83
N SER A 100 -10.76 -4.12 2.17
CA SER A 100 -11.91 -3.65 2.95
C SER A 100 -12.32 -2.21 2.60
N GLU A 101 -11.36 -1.35 2.23
CA GLU A 101 -11.63 0.02 1.77
C GLU A 101 -12.35 0.01 0.42
N LEU A 102 -11.92 -0.83 -0.52
CA LEU A 102 -12.60 -0.97 -1.82
C LEU A 102 -14.00 -1.54 -1.67
N VAL A 103 -14.18 -2.55 -0.81
CA VAL A 103 -15.51 -3.09 -0.49
C VAL A 103 -16.40 -2.00 0.09
N ARG A 104 -15.86 -1.16 0.99
CA ARG A 104 -16.62 -0.05 1.57
C ARG A 104 -17.03 0.98 0.52
N GLN A 105 -16.13 1.37 -0.38
CA GLN A 105 -16.40 2.32 -1.46
C GLN A 105 -17.47 1.78 -2.42
N LEU A 106 -17.33 0.54 -2.88
CA LEU A 106 -18.28 -0.09 -3.80
C LEU A 106 -19.65 -0.33 -3.15
N TYR A 107 -19.69 -0.71 -1.87
CA TYR A 107 -20.96 -0.81 -1.16
C TYR A 107 -21.69 0.53 -1.08
N GLY A 108 -20.96 1.64 -0.92
CA GLY A 108 -21.53 2.99 -0.99
C GLY A 108 -22.16 3.35 -2.34
N ILE A 109 -21.72 2.70 -3.42
CA ILE A 109 -22.23 2.92 -4.80
C ILE A 109 -23.41 1.99 -5.09
N TYR A 110 -23.25 0.69 -4.83
CA TYR A 110 -24.21 -0.34 -5.23
C TYR A 110 -25.27 -0.64 -4.18
N GLN A 111 -24.97 -0.39 -2.90
CA GLN A 111 -25.84 -0.66 -1.74
C GLN A 111 -26.43 -2.09 -1.74
N ASP A 112 -25.67 -3.08 -2.21
CA ASP A 112 -26.10 -4.48 -2.30
C ASP A 112 -25.76 -5.23 -0.99
N PRO A 113 -26.75 -5.54 -0.13
CA PRO A 113 -26.51 -6.21 1.15
C PRO A 113 -26.15 -7.70 0.99
N VAL A 114 -26.52 -8.34 -0.12
CA VAL A 114 -26.20 -9.75 -0.39
C VAL A 114 -24.72 -9.87 -0.76
N TRP A 115 -24.25 -9.00 -1.65
CA TRP A 115 -22.84 -8.89 -1.97
C TRP A 115 -22.03 -8.50 -0.74
N LEU A 116 -22.50 -7.54 0.06
CA LEU A 116 -21.83 -7.13 1.30
C LEU A 116 -21.69 -8.31 2.28
N ARG A 117 -22.73 -9.11 2.49
CA ARG A 117 -22.65 -10.29 3.38
C ARG A 117 -21.57 -11.27 2.92
N THR A 118 -21.45 -11.48 1.61
CA THR A 118 -20.44 -12.36 1.02
C THR A 118 -19.03 -11.79 1.24
N ALA A 119 -18.83 -10.51 0.89
CA ALA A 119 -17.55 -9.83 1.08
C ALA A 119 -17.14 -9.79 2.55
N TYR A 120 -18.07 -9.50 3.47
CA TYR A 120 -17.84 -9.50 4.92
C TYR A 120 -17.33 -10.85 5.44
N CYS A 121 -17.95 -11.96 5.05
CA CYS A 121 -17.49 -13.30 5.45
C CYS A 121 -16.08 -13.62 4.94
N ILE A 122 -15.75 -13.17 3.72
CA ILE A 122 -14.45 -13.41 3.11
C ILE A 122 -13.36 -12.53 3.74
N LEU A 123 -13.65 -11.25 4.01
CA LEU A 123 -12.71 -10.32 4.67
C LEU A 123 -12.35 -10.78 6.09
N GLN A 124 -13.24 -11.49 6.79
CA GLN A 124 -12.89 -12.11 8.06
C GLN A 124 -11.80 -13.17 7.92
N LYS A 125 -11.77 -13.93 6.82
CA LYS A 125 -10.69 -14.89 6.53
C LYS A 125 -9.36 -14.16 6.34
N GLU A 126 -9.36 -13.05 5.63
CA GLU A 126 -8.17 -12.23 5.44
C GLU A 126 -7.67 -11.63 6.77
N HIS A 127 -8.56 -11.07 7.59
CA HIS A 127 -8.20 -10.61 8.93
C HIS A 127 -7.59 -11.73 9.77
N ASP A 128 -8.21 -12.92 9.76
CA ASP A 128 -7.69 -14.11 10.42
C ASP A 128 -6.28 -14.49 9.95
N PHE A 129 -5.98 -14.36 8.66
CA PHE A 129 -4.63 -14.57 8.15
C PHE A 129 -3.64 -13.61 8.82
N TRP A 130 -3.91 -12.30 8.80
CA TRP A 130 -3.03 -11.32 9.42
C TRP A 130 -2.83 -11.59 10.91
N MET A 131 -3.91 -11.92 11.64
CA MET A 131 -3.81 -12.20 13.07
C MET A 131 -3.10 -13.51 13.40
N LYS A 132 -3.20 -14.54 12.56
CA LYS A 132 -2.57 -15.85 12.82
C LYS A 132 -1.14 -15.94 12.31
N LYS A 133 -0.83 -15.29 11.19
CA LYS A 133 0.43 -15.46 10.45
C LYS A 133 1.39 -14.30 10.62
N ARG A 134 0.89 -13.14 11.03
CA ARG A 134 1.64 -11.88 11.03
C ARG A 134 1.59 -11.13 12.37
N GLN A 135 0.93 -11.67 13.39
CA GLN A 135 0.89 -11.03 14.71
C GLN A 135 2.19 -11.28 15.49
N LEU A 136 2.77 -10.21 16.02
CA LEU A 136 3.88 -10.21 16.97
C LEU A 136 3.38 -10.43 18.40
N PRO A 137 4.24 -10.87 19.35
CA PRO A 137 3.85 -11.07 20.74
C PRO A 137 3.23 -9.84 21.44
N CYS A 138 3.55 -8.63 20.97
CA CYS A 138 2.95 -7.38 21.47
C CYS A 138 1.50 -7.15 21.05
N GLY A 139 0.98 -7.95 20.11
CA GLY A 139 -0.38 -7.85 19.58
C GLY A 139 -0.51 -7.05 18.28
N LEU A 140 0.52 -6.30 17.88
CA LEU A 140 0.62 -5.64 16.57
C LEU A 140 1.12 -6.61 15.50
N ASN A 141 1.07 -6.21 14.24
CA ASN A 141 1.43 -7.06 13.10
C ASN A 141 2.73 -6.62 12.41
N ARG A 142 3.39 -7.60 11.79
CA ARG A 142 4.58 -7.48 10.94
C ARG A 142 4.28 -7.96 9.52
N TYR A 143 5.18 -7.70 8.58
CA TYR A 143 5.20 -8.43 7.31
C TYR A 143 6.01 -9.74 7.42
N GLY A 144 5.86 -10.63 6.44
CA GLY A 144 6.48 -11.95 6.42
C GLY A 144 6.41 -12.66 5.08
N PHE A 145 6.83 -13.92 5.07
CA PHE A 145 6.87 -14.78 3.90
C PHE A 145 6.66 -16.23 4.32
N ASP A 146 5.70 -16.92 3.70
CA ASP A 146 5.26 -18.25 4.11
C ASP A 146 5.88 -19.39 3.29
N ASP A 147 6.44 -19.10 2.10
CA ASP A 147 7.07 -20.13 1.25
C ASP A 147 8.53 -20.37 1.64
N LEU A 148 8.72 -21.17 2.69
CA LEU A 148 10.04 -21.63 3.14
C LEU A 148 10.42 -23.00 2.56
N SER A 149 9.87 -23.36 1.40
CA SER A 149 10.36 -24.51 0.62
C SER A 149 11.77 -24.25 0.08
N PRO A 150 12.50 -25.27 -0.41
CA PRO A 150 13.80 -25.05 -1.04
C PRO A 150 13.77 -24.01 -2.18
N ASP A 151 12.71 -24.00 -2.98
CA ASP A 151 12.54 -23.03 -4.08
C ASP A 151 12.24 -21.62 -3.55
N GLY A 152 11.40 -21.51 -2.53
CA GLY A 152 11.09 -20.23 -1.89
C GLY A 152 12.30 -19.61 -1.16
N ILE A 153 13.10 -20.44 -0.49
CA ILE A 153 14.38 -20.01 0.12
C ILE A 153 15.35 -19.57 -0.96
N ALA A 154 15.51 -20.34 -2.04
CA ALA A 154 16.39 -19.97 -3.15
C ALA A 154 15.98 -18.64 -3.80
N MET A 155 14.67 -18.41 -3.97
CA MET A 155 14.13 -17.12 -4.43
C MET A 155 14.49 -15.99 -3.46
N GLY A 156 14.24 -16.16 -2.16
CA GLY A 156 14.57 -15.14 -1.16
C GLY A 156 16.06 -14.81 -1.11
N LEU A 157 16.93 -15.80 -1.23
CA LEU A 157 18.38 -15.61 -1.32
C LEU A 157 18.82 -14.91 -2.61
N ASP A 158 18.17 -15.18 -3.74
CA ASP A 158 18.44 -14.48 -4.98
C ASP A 158 18.05 -13.00 -4.88
N VAL A 159 16.88 -12.73 -4.30
CA VAL A 159 16.39 -11.39 -4.03
C VAL A 159 17.32 -10.64 -3.05
N ALA A 160 17.86 -11.32 -2.03
CA ALA A 160 18.80 -10.73 -1.07
C ALA A 160 20.06 -10.13 -1.72
N LYS A 161 20.47 -10.62 -2.91
CA LYS A 161 21.62 -10.07 -3.66
C LYS A 161 21.41 -8.63 -4.11
N ARG A 162 20.16 -8.15 -4.18
CA ARG A 162 19.79 -6.75 -4.48
C ARG A 162 20.11 -5.79 -3.32
N LEU A 163 20.46 -6.32 -2.15
CA LEU A 163 20.74 -5.56 -0.93
C LEU A 163 22.19 -5.66 -0.47
N PRO A 164 23.17 -5.25 -1.30
CA PRO A 164 24.57 -5.31 -0.90
C PRO A 164 24.82 -4.40 0.31
N GLY A 165 25.27 -4.96 1.44
CA GLY A 165 25.59 -4.19 2.65
C GLY A 165 24.54 -4.21 3.75
N VAL A 166 23.40 -4.89 3.55
CA VAL A 166 22.54 -5.28 4.68
C VAL A 166 23.20 -6.43 5.44
N ASP A 167 23.29 -6.30 6.76
CA ASP A 167 23.90 -7.32 7.61
C ASP A 167 22.90 -8.44 7.91
N PHE A 168 23.14 -9.60 7.30
CA PHE A 168 22.42 -10.84 7.56
C PHE A 168 23.24 -11.83 8.41
N SER A 169 24.32 -11.37 9.05
CA SER A 169 25.18 -12.23 9.85
C SER A 169 24.39 -12.92 10.97
N GLY A 170 24.69 -14.21 11.18
CA GLY A 170 23.99 -15.02 12.17
C GLY A 170 22.59 -15.51 11.79
N LYS A 171 22.05 -15.13 10.62
CA LYS A 171 20.78 -15.66 10.11
C LYS A 171 21.02 -16.90 9.24
N THR A 172 20.11 -17.85 9.34
CA THR A 172 20.02 -18.99 8.40
C THR A 172 19.44 -18.54 7.06
N ASP A 173 19.65 -19.30 5.99
CA ASP A 173 19.09 -19.01 4.67
C ASP A 173 17.57 -18.79 4.69
N ALA A 174 16.84 -19.58 5.48
CA ALA A 174 15.39 -19.42 5.64
C ALA A 174 15.02 -18.08 6.31
N GLN A 175 15.79 -17.65 7.32
CA GLN A 175 15.56 -16.37 7.99
C GLN A 175 15.92 -15.18 7.09
N ILE A 176 16.94 -15.32 6.23
CA ILE A 176 17.28 -14.31 5.22
C ILE A 176 16.14 -14.19 4.21
N ALA A 177 15.67 -15.32 3.67
CA ALA A 177 14.56 -15.35 2.75
C ALA A 177 13.30 -14.73 3.36
N GLU A 178 12.94 -15.08 4.60
CA GLU A 178 11.77 -14.51 5.27
C GLU A 178 11.88 -12.99 5.44
N ASN A 179 13.05 -12.48 5.87
CA ASN A 179 13.28 -11.05 6.06
C ASN A 179 13.21 -10.26 4.77
N VAL A 180 13.91 -10.70 3.73
CA VAL A 180 13.95 -9.97 2.46
C VAL A 180 12.59 -10.01 1.77
N MET A 181 11.91 -11.16 1.79
CA MET A 181 10.60 -11.29 1.16
C MET A 181 9.47 -10.59 1.95
N ALA A 182 9.66 -10.30 3.24
CA ALA A 182 8.75 -9.46 4.00
C ALA A 182 8.67 -8.03 3.46
N ASP A 183 9.76 -7.47 2.93
CA ASP A 183 9.70 -6.16 2.26
C ASP A 183 8.83 -6.22 1.00
N ALA A 184 8.87 -7.33 0.25
CA ALA A 184 7.99 -7.54 -0.90
C ALA A 184 6.51 -7.75 -0.50
N GLU A 185 6.24 -8.26 0.71
CA GLU A 185 4.89 -8.26 1.29
C GLU A 185 4.46 -6.87 1.79
N SER A 186 5.40 -6.03 2.20
CA SER A 186 5.12 -4.64 2.59
C SER A 186 4.78 -3.73 1.41
N GLY A 187 5.16 -4.14 0.21
CA GLY A 187 5.13 -3.32 -1.00
C GLY A 187 6.29 -2.34 -1.12
N TRP A 188 7.16 -2.24 -0.10
CA TRP A 188 8.33 -1.37 -0.06
C TRP A 188 9.63 -2.15 -0.28
N ASP A 189 9.70 -2.96 -1.33
CA ASP A 189 10.89 -3.74 -1.72
C ASP A 189 11.85 -2.94 -2.63
N PHE A 190 12.97 -2.39 -2.15
CA PHE A 190 13.41 -2.35 -0.75
C PHE A 190 13.43 -0.94 -0.16
N SER A 191 13.37 -0.91 1.17
CA SER A 191 13.39 0.31 1.99
C SER A 191 14.31 0.14 3.20
N PRO A 192 14.96 1.23 3.67
CA PRO A 192 15.82 1.17 4.86
C PRO A 192 15.06 1.15 6.20
N ARG A 193 13.72 0.93 6.21
CA ARG A 193 12.88 1.03 7.42
C ARG A 193 13.30 0.09 8.55
N CYS A 194 13.69 -1.15 8.23
CA CYS A 194 13.99 -2.20 9.22
C CYS A 194 15.36 -2.89 9.04
N MET A 195 16.15 -2.54 8.01
CA MET A 195 17.57 -2.91 7.85
C MET A 195 17.97 -4.36 8.21
N GLY A 196 17.23 -5.37 7.74
CA GLY A 196 17.53 -6.79 8.01
C GLY A 196 16.74 -7.41 9.18
N HIS A 197 15.93 -6.61 9.86
CA HIS A 197 15.05 -6.98 10.97
C HIS A 197 13.57 -6.88 10.57
N GLN A 198 13.25 -7.03 9.28
CA GLN A 198 11.90 -6.92 8.75
C GLN A 198 10.91 -7.79 9.51
N THR A 199 11.28 -9.02 9.85
CA THR A 199 10.39 -9.94 10.57
C THR A 199 10.25 -9.65 12.06
N ASP A 200 10.96 -8.65 12.58
CA ASP A 200 10.92 -8.28 14.01
C ASP A 200 10.24 -6.91 14.22
N CYS A 201 9.98 -6.18 13.13
CA CYS A 201 9.36 -4.87 13.15
C CYS A 201 7.82 -4.93 13.27
N ALA A 202 7.26 -4.15 14.19
CA ALA A 202 5.86 -3.73 14.14
C ALA A 202 5.75 -2.54 13.17
N TYR A 203 5.09 -2.77 12.03
CA TYR A 203 5.02 -1.80 10.94
C TYR A 203 3.85 -0.83 11.11
N VAL A 204 4.10 0.46 10.98
CA VAL A 204 3.11 1.50 11.28
C VAL A 204 2.01 1.58 10.23
N ASP A 205 2.36 1.35 8.97
CA ASP A 205 1.44 1.26 7.84
C ASP A 205 0.54 0.03 7.95
N LEU A 206 1.10 -1.17 8.10
CA LEU A 206 0.30 -2.39 8.23
C LEU A 206 -0.73 -2.28 9.35
N ASN A 207 -0.31 -1.82 10.53
CA ASN A 207 -1.21 -1.70 11.67
C ASN A 207 -2.25 -0.60 11.48
N ALA A 208 -1.96 0.48 10.76
CA ALA A 208 -2.96 1.47 10.41
C ALA A 208 -4.00 0.91 9.43
N ILE A 209 -3.57 0.14 8.42
CA ILE A 209 -4.47 -0.49 7.45
C ILE A 209 -5.37 -1.52 8.15
N LEU A 210 -4.82 -2.35 9.04
CA LEU A 210 -5.60 -3.31 9.82
C LEU A 210 -6.58 -2.62 10.78
N TYR A 211 -6.22 -1.46 11.33
CA TYR A 211 -7.17 -0.63 12.08
C TYR A 211 -8.33 -0.15 11.18
N GLY A 212 -8.02 0.29 9.96
CA GLY A 212 -9.04 0.63 8.95
C GLY A 212 -9.95 -0.57 8.64
N MET A 213 -9.37 -1.75 8.41
CA MET A 213 -10.09 -2.99 8.18
C MET A 213 -11.03 -3.35 9.34
N GLU A 214 -10.58 -3.26 10.59
CA GLU A 214 -11.40 -3.54 11.76
C GLU A 214 -12.57 -2.56 11.90
N ASN A 215 -12.38 -1.27 11.54
CA ASN A 215 -13.47 -0.30 11.49
C ASN A 215 -14.46 -0.59 10.33
N ASN A 216 -13.95 -1.00 9.17
CA ASN A 216 -14.80 -1.39 8.04
C ASN A 216 -15.62 -2.65 8.38
N LEU A 217 -15.02 -3.66 9.01
CA LEU A 217 -15.72 -4.85 9.50
C LEU A 217 -16.78 -4.51 10.54
N THR A 218 -16.49 -3.55 11.43
CA THR A 218 -17.50 -3.02 12.38
C THR A 218 -18.70 -2.44 11.62
N PHE A 219 -18.45 -1.59 10.63
CA PHE A 219 -19.51 -1.00 9.82
C PHE A 219 -20.29 -2.06 9.02
N PHE A 220 -19.62 -3.00 8.37
CA PHE A 220 -20.28 -4.04 7.59
C PHE A 220 -21.19 -4.91 8.48
N ALA A 221 -20.72 -5.26 9.67
CA ALA A 221 -21.53 -5.98 10.66
C ALA A 221 -22.78 -5.17 11.06
N GLN A 222 -22.67 -3.85 11.25
CA GLN A 222 -23.80 -2.98 11.55
C GLN A 222 -24.84 -2.95 10.42
N GLU A 223 -24.39 -2.75 9.17
CA GLU A 223 -25.28 -2.75 7.99
C GLU A 223 -25.99 -4.11 7.80
N LEU A 224 -25.36 -5.20 8.23
CA LEU A 224 -25.91 -6.55 8.17
C LEU A 224 -26.76 -6.95 9.40
N GLY A 225 -26.88 -6.07 10.41
CA GLY A 225 -27.61 -6.32 11.65
C GLY A 225 -26.89 -7.24 12.66
N GLU A 226 -25.60 -7.48 12.47
CA GLU A 226 -24.78 -8.40 13.27
C GLU A 226 -24.16 -7.67 14.49
N VAL A 227 -24.99 -7.27 15.45
CA VAL A 227 -24.59 -6.39 16.58
C VAL A 227 -23.40 -6.94 17.38
N ALA A 228 -23.42 -8.23 17.71
CA ALA A 228 -22.34 -8.85 18.50
C ALA A 228 -21.00 -8.87 17.76
N GLU A 229 -21.01 -9.08 16.44
CA GLU A 229 -19.80 -9.01 15.63
C GLU A 229 -19.32 -7.57 15.48
N ALA A 230 -20.22 -6.60 15.32
CA ALA A 230 -19.85 -5.18 15.30
C ALA A 230 -19.10 -4.77 16.58
N ASP A 231 -19.60 -5.18 17.75
CA ASP A 231 -18.94 -4.89 19.04
C ASP A 231 -17.56 -5.55 19.15
N LYS A 232 -17.42 -6.79 18.66
CA LYS A 232 -16.14 -7.50 18.61
C LYS A 232 -15.12 -6.75 17.74
N TRP A 233 -15.51 -6.32 16.54
CA TRP A 233 -14.62 -5.59 15.64
C TRP A 233 -14.25 -4.20 16.19
N ALA A 234 -15.19 -3.50 16.82
CA ALA A 234 -14.93 -2.22 17.46
C ALA A 234 -13.90 -2.35 18.60
N GLN A 235 -13.98 -3.43 19.38
CA GLN A 235 -13.01 -3.73 20.43
C GLN A 235 -11.62 -4.07 19.86
N ALA A 236 -11.55 -4.80 18.75
CA ALA A 236 -10.30 -5.09 18.05
C ALA A 236 -9.63 -3.80 17.56
N ALA A 237 -10.38 -2.94 16.86
CA ALA A 237 -9.91 -1.63 16.39
C ALA A 237 -9.39 -0.77 17.55
N GLN A 238 -10.15 -0.70 18.65
CA GLN A 238 -9.74 0.11 19.81
C GLN A 238 -8.48 -0.43 20.49
N ARG A 239 -8.32 -1.75 20.58
CA ARG A 239 -7.10 -2.38 21.08
C ARG A 239 -5.90 -2.04 20.20
N ARG A 240 -6.04 -2.15 18.88
CA ARG A 240 -4.97 -1.83 17.94
C ARG A 240 -4.58 -0.36 18.00
N LYS A 241 -5.56 0.55 17.99
CA LYS A 241 -5.34 2.00 18.16
C LYS A 241 -4.54 2.30 19.42
N LYS A 242 -4.92 1.69 20.55
CA LYS A 242 -4.19 1.84 21.81
C LYS A 242 -2.73 1.37 21.69
N LEU A 243 -2.51 0.17 21.15
CA LEU A 243 -1.16 -0.38 20.99
C LEU A 243 -0.30 0.46 20.05
N MET A 244 -0.82 0.87 18.90
CA MET A 244 -0.09 1.73 17.96
C MET A 244 0.35 3.03 18.62
N ARG A 245 -0.56 3.72 19.31
CA ARG A 245 -0.25 4.98 20.01
C ARG A 245 0.79 4.79 21.12
N GLN A 246 0.75 3.67 21.83
CA GLN A 246 1.69 3.38 22.92
C GLN A 246 3.07 2.94 22.44
N MET A 247 3.12 2.25 21.29
CA MET A 247 4.31 1.52 20.88
C MET A 247 5.02 2.15 19.69
N LEU A 248 4.29 2.82 18.80
CA LEU A 248 4.79 3.30 17.50
C LEU A 248 4.86 4.84 17.41
N PHE A 249 4.39 5.57 18.42
CA PHE A 249 4.56 7.03 18.49
C PHE A 249 5.80 7.37 19.33
N ASP A 250 6.73 8.12 18.76
CA ASP A 250 8.03 8.44 19.39
C ASP A 250 8.08 9.84 20.04
N GLY A 251 7.00 10.61 19.94
CA GLY A 251 6.91 12.01 20.39
C GLY A 251 6.89 13.05 19.26
N GLU A 252 7.59 12.77 18.16
CA GLU A 252 7.64 13.58 16.93
C GLU A 252 6.66 13.07 15.87
N GLY A 253 6.50 11.75 15.75
CA GLY A 253 5.63 11.11 14.79
C GLY A 253 5.55 9.60 15.00
N TYR A 254 4.96 8.94 14.01
CA TYR A 254 4.76 7.51 14.03
C TYR A 254 5.86 6.79 13.26
N ARG A 255 6.58 5.87 13.91
CA ARG A 255 7.66 5.08 13.28
C ARG A 255 7.48 3.60 13.55
N ASP A 256 7.98 2.78 12.62
CA ASP A 256 8.10 1.34 12.86
C ASP A 256 8.98 1.10 14.08
N ARG A 257 8.78 -0.04 14.72
CA ARG A 257 9.54 -0.39 15.92
C ARG A 257 9.97 -1.85 15.87
N ASP A 258 11.27 -2.07 15.97
CA ASP A 258 11.82 -3.41 16.20
C ASP A 258 11.41 -3.86 17.60
N MET A 259 10.61 -4.92 17.66
CA MET A 259 10.04 -5.43 18.89
C MET A 259 11.01 -6.28 19.72
N THR A 260 12.13 -6.69 19.12
CA THR A 260 13.20 -7.44 19.78
C THR A 260 14.18 -6.48 20.47
N THR A 261 14.58 -5.41 19.79
CA THR A 261 15.49 -4.40 20.36
C THR A 261 14.77 -3.29 21.11
N GLY A 262 13.48 -3.09 20.84
CA GLY A 262 12.66 -2.02 21.40
C GLY A 262 12.92 -0.65 20.77
N THR A 263 13.72 -0.59 19.70
CA THR A 263 14.16 0.65 19.04
C THR A 263 13.23 1.05 17.88
N PHE A 264 13.05 2.35 17.69
CA PHE A 264 12.33 2.88 16.52
C PHE A 264 13.17 2.77 15.26
N SER A 265 12.50 2.74 14.12
CA SER A 265 13.13 2.84 12.80
C SER A 265 14.14 3.99 12.76
N PRO A 266 15.33 3.77 12.18
CA PRO A 266 16.38 4.78 12.11
C PRO A 266 16.03 5.94 11.18
N ILE A 267 14.95 5.82 10.39
CA ILE A 267 14.50 6.83 9.44
C ILE A 267 13.08 7.30 9.75
N PHE A 268 12.82 8.57 9.46
CA PHE A 268 11.46 9.09 9.31
C PHE A 268 10.99 8.94 7.86
N SER A 269 9.78 8.42 7.66
CA SER A 269 9.24 8.12 6.34
C SER A 269 7.78 8.56 6.20
N VAL A 270 7.26 8.54 4.96
CA VAL A 270 5.84 8.81 4.71
C VAL A 270 4.93 7.77 5.40
N ALA A 271 5.47 6.61 5.83
CA ALA A 271 4.73 5.66 6.63
C ALA A 271 4.12 6.31 7.90
N SER A 272 4.77 7.34 8.45
CA SER A 272 4.29 8.13 9.60
C SER A 272 2.91 8.77 9.41
N PHE A 273 2.44 8.91 8.16
CA PHE A 273 1.14 9.49 7.83
C PHE A 273 0.02 8.45 7.73
N TYR A 274 0.32 7.16 7.75
CA TYR A 274 -0.71 6.11 7.75
C TYR A 274 -1.65 6.18 8.98
N PRO A 275 -1.15 6.40 10.21
CA PRO A 275 -2.00 6.63 11.38
C PRO A 275 -2.89 7.87 11.28
N LEU A 276 -2.46 8.89 10.52
CA LEU A 276 -3.30 10.03 10.19
C LEU A 276 -4.38 9.57 9.18
N TRP A 277 -4.01 9.00 8.04
CA TRP A 277 -4.95 8.50 7.04
C TRP A 277 -6.06 7.59 7.64
N ALA A 278 -5.67 6.66 8.50
CA ALA A 278 -6.58 5.71 9.13
C ALA A 278 -7.40 6.28 10.32
N GLY A 279 -7.03 7.44 10.88
CA GLY A 279 -7.71 8.02 12.05
C GLY A 279 -7.29 7.42 13.41
N VAL A 280 -6.06 6.90 13.48
CA VAL A 280 -5.46 6.37 14.72
C VAL A 280 -4.97 7.50 15.62
N ALA A 281 -4.34 8.52 15.04
CA ALA A 281 -3.73 9.61 15.79
C ALA A 281 -4.74 10.46 16.59
N THR A 282 -4.23 11.17 17.59
CA THR A 282 -4.92 12.34 18.16
C THR A 282 -4.54 13.60 17.39
N GLU A 283 -5.28 14.69 17.58
CA GLU A 283 -4.93 16.00 17.01
C GLU A 283 -3.51 16.46 17.37
N ALA A 284 -3.06 16.21 18.60
CA ALA A 284 -1.70 16.56 19.05
C ALA A 284 -0.64 15.69 18.37
N GLU A 285 -0.87 14.38 18.26
CA GLU A 285 0.04 13.46 17.57
C GLU A 285 0.11 13.76 16.05
N ALA A 286 -1.03 14.12 15.45
CA ALA A 286 -1.09 14.60 14.07
C ALA A 286 -0.31 15.90 13.91
N ALA A 287 -0.50 16.90 14.78
CA ALA A 287 0.26 18.14 14.75
C ALA A 287 1.78 17.92 14.85
N SER A 288 2.24 17.06 15.76
CA SER A 288 3.65 16.67 15.85
C SER A 288 4.15 16.05 14.53
N THR A 289 3.38 15.12 13.96
CA THR A 289 3.75 14.43 12.71
C THR A 289 3.81 15.40 11.52
N VAL A 290 2.86 16.33 11.43
CA VAL A 290 2.82 17.38 10.39
C VAL A 290 4.01 18.34 10.52
N ALA A 291 4.46 18.64 11.74
CA ALA A 291 5.65 19.46 11.96
C ALA A 291 6.94 18.81 11.39
N GLN A 292 6.93 17.49 11.11
CA GLN A 292 8.04 16.76 10.49
C GLN A 292 8.00 16.77 8.95
N LEU A 293 6.96 17.31 8.31
CA LEU A 293 6.86 17.41 6.84
C LEU A 293 8.13 17.95 6.15
N PRO A 294 8.84 18.97 6.68
CA PRO A 294 10.06 19.49 6.05
C PRO A 294 11.18 18.45 5.86
N ARG A 295 11.15 17.30 6.55
CA ARG A 295 12.10 16.19 6.36
C ARG A 295 11.85 15.41 5.06
N LEU A 296 10.64 15.46 4.53
CA LEU A 296 10.16 14.63 3.43
C LEU A 296 9.74 15.45 2.21
N GLU A 297 9.35 16.71 2.39
CA GLU A 297 8.75 17.50 1.34
C GLU A 297 9.76 18.30 0.51
N TYR A 298 9.72 18.06 -0.80
CA TYR A 298 10.57 18.69 -1.81
C TYR A 298 9.72 19.40 -2.88
N ASP A 299 10.35 19.98 -3.90
CA ASP A 299 9.67 20.82 -4.88
C ASP A 299 8.64 20.05 -5.75
N PHE A 300 8.83 18.75 -5.92
CA PHE A 300 8.01 17.89 -6.77
C PHE A 300 7.25 16.81 -5.99
N GLY A 301 7.16 16.93 -4.67
CA GLY A 301 6.33 16.05 -3.84
C GLY A 301 6.99 15.63 -2.53
N LEU A 302 6.70 14.41 -2.09
CA LEU A 302 7.23 13.79 -0.88
C LEU A 302 8.22 12.68 -1.24
N ALA A 303 9.44 12.78 -0.71
CA ALA A 303 10.37 11.68 -0.71
C ALA A 303 9.83 10.57 0.20
N THR A 304 10.08 9.32 -0.20
CA THR A 304 9.62 8.14 0.54
C THR A 304 10.05 8.16 2.01
N CYS A 305 11.29 8.57 2.25
CA CYS A 305 11.83 8.84 3.58
C CYS A 305 12.88 9.96 3.53
N GLU A 306 13.33 10.39 4.71
CA GLU A 306 14.34 11.44 4.82
C GLU A 306 15.69 11.02 4.22
N PRO A 307 16.50 11.94 3.67
CA PRO A 307 17.80 11.61 3.11
C PRO A 307 18.77 11.12 4.18
N GLY A 308 19.73 10.27 3.81
CA GLY A 308 20.81 9.88 4.70
C GLY A 308 21.74 8.85 4.06
N ALA A 309 22.77 8.45 4.81
CA ALA A 309 23.68 7.39 4.36
C ALA A 309 22.92 6.07 4.22
N ARG A 310 23.16 5.35 3.13
CA ARG A 310 22.57 4.04 2.84
C ARG A 310 23.64 3.01 2.59
N THR A 311 23.37 1.78 3.02
CA THR A 311 24.22 0.63 2.75
C THR A 311 23.96 0.05 1.37
N SER A 312 22.72 0.18 0.86
CA SER A 312 22.27 -0.30 -0.46
C SER A 312 21.55 0.81 -1.24
N ALA A 313 21.38 0.61 -2.55
CA ALA A 313 20.46 1.40 -3.35
C ALA A 313 19.02 0.89 -3.11
N PHE A 314 18.24 1.64 -2.35
CA PHE A 314 16.83 1.35 -2.07
C PHE A 314 15.94 2.18 -3.00
N GLN A 315 14.95 1.57 -3.64
CA GLN A 315 14.01 2.34 -4.46
C GLN A 315 12.88 2.99 -3.64
N TRP A 316 12.54 2.41 -2.48
CA TRP A 316 11.59 2.99 -1.52
C TRP A 316 12.33 3.84 -0.48
N ASP A 317 12.98 4.87 -0.99
CA ASP A 317 13.91 5.75 -0.29
C ASP A 317 13.95 7.14 -0.94
N TYR A 318 14.60 8.11 -0.30
CA TYR A 318 15.01 9.36 -0.95
C TYR A 318 15.93 9.07 -2.16
N PRO A 319 15.79 9.77 -3.30
CA PRO A 319 14.90 10.90 -3.58
C PRO A 319 13.58 10.50 -4.25
N ASN A 320 13.23 9.22 -4.25
CA ASN A 320 12.07 8.73 -4.96
C ASN A 320 10.78 9.08 -4.20
N GLY A 321 9.77 9.51 -4.95
CA GLY A 321 8.40 9.68 -4.50
C GLY A 321 7.46 8.73 -5.25
N TRP A 322 6.50 8.20 -4.53
CA TRP A 322 5.57 7.18 -5.03
C TRP A 322 4.13 7.67 -4.87
N ALA A 323 3.31 7.46 -5.90
CA ALA A 323 1.90 7.81 -5.91
C ALA A 323 1.14 7.36 -4.63
N PRO A 324 1.22 6.07 -4.20
CA PRO A 324 0.51 5.61 -3.00
C PRO A 324 0.88 6.40 -1.73
N LEU A 325 2.15 6.79 -1.60
CA LEU A 325 2.64 7.51 -0.42
C LEU A 325 2.14 8.95 -0.37
N HIS A 326 2.10 9.60 -1.54
CA HIS A 326 1.47 10.92 -1.66
C HIS A 326 0.00 10.85 -1.28
N PHE A 327 -0.73 9.85 -1.79
CA PHE A 327 -2.14 9.67 -1.48
C PHE A 327 -2.38 9.55 0.02
N ILE A 328 -1.63 8.66 0.70
CA ILE A 328 -1.76 8.46 2.14
C ILE A 328 -1.46 9.74 2.92
N ALA A 329 -0.39 10.45 2.59
CA ALA A 329 -0.04 11.70 3.26
C ALA A 329 -1.13 12.77 3.07
N VAL A 330 -1.56 13.00 1.83
CA VAL A 330 -2.58 14.02 1.50
C VAL A 330 -3.91 13.72 2.18
N HIS A 331 -4.41 12.48 2.11
CA HIS A 331 -5.67 12.11 2.77
C HIS A 331 -5.57 12.06 4.29
N GLY A 332 -4.39 11.71 4.84
CA GLY A 332 -4.11 11.84 6.26
C GLY A 332 -4.13 13.29 6.74
N LEU A 333 -3.50 14.20 6.00
CA LEU A 333 -3.54 15.64 6.28
C LEU A 333 -4.96 16.19 6.23
N LEU A 334 -5.74 15.82 5.19
CA LEU A 334 -7.13 16.23 5.04
C LEU A 334 -8.00 15.79 6.22
N ARG A 335 -7.82 14.55 6.72
CA ARG A 335 -8.60 14.03 7.85
C ARG A 335 -8.45 14.87 9.12
N TYR A 336 -7.28 15.48 9.34
CA TYR A 336 -6.99 16.30 10.52
C TYR A 336 -7.03 17.81 10.22
N GLY A 337 -7.62 18.22 9.08
CA GLY A 337 -7.85 19.63 8.78
C GLY A 337 -6.66 20.39 8.19
N TYR A 338 -5.53 19.73 7.91
CA TYR A 338 -4.33 20.31 7.27
C TYR A 338 -4.49 20.44 5.75
N ARG A 339 -5.56 21.11 5.33
CA ARG A 339 -5.94 21.24 3.91
C ARG A 339 -4.91 22.02 3.10
N ALA A 340 -4.30 23.05 3.67
CA ALA A 340 -3.31 23.86 2.96
C ALA A 340 -2.07 23.04 2.59
N GLU A 341 -1.58 22.22 3.52
CA GLU A 341 -0.48 21.28 3.33
C GLU A 341 -0.85 20.20 2.31
N ALA A 342 -2.04 19.60 2.46
CA ALA A 342 -2.55 18.56 1.58
C ALA A 342 -2.62 19.04 0.12
N GLU A 343 -3.23 20.19 -0.13
CA GLU A 343 -3.37 20.74 -1.49
C GLU A 343 -2.02 21.20 -2.07
N ARG A 344 -1.11 21.70 -1.23
CA ARG A 344 0.25 22.07 -1.65
C ARG A 344 1.04 20.84 -2.12
N ILE A 345 1.00 19.75 -1.36
CA ILE A 345 1.64 18.47 -1.75
C ILE A 345 0.98 17.89 -3.01
N ALA A 346 -0.35 17.93 -3.10
CA ALA A 346 -1.08 17.49 -4.28
C ALA A 346 -0.68 18.26 -5.55
N ARG A 347 -0.54 19.59 -5.46
CA ARG A 347 -0.06 20.44 -6.56
C ARG A 347 1.36 20.09 -7.00
N LYS A 348 2.27 19.83 -6.04
CA LYS A 348 3.66 19.42 -6.33
C LYS A 348 3.73 18.07 -7.03
N TYR A 349 2.94 17.09 -6.58
CA TYR A 349 2.84 15.79 -7.24
C TYR A 349 2.34 15.94 -8.68
N ILE A 350 1.21 16.62 -8.91
CA ILE A 350 0.67 16.87 -10.26
C ILE A 350 1.71 17.54 -11.15
N HIS A 351 2.43 18.54 -10.63
CA HIS A 351 3.47 19.23 -11.39
C HIS A 351 4.59 18.29 -11.86
N ALA A 352 5.02 17.34 -11.02
CA ALA A 352 6.02 16.33 -11.38
C ALA A 352 5.53 15.42 -12.52
N ILE A 353 4.27 14.98 -12.42
CA ILE A 353 3.65 14.10 -13.42
C ILE A 353 3.51 14.83 -14.75
N ASP A 354 2.94 16.04 -14.76
CA ASP A 354 2.70 16.82 -15.97
C ASP A 354 4.00 17.17 -16.70
N ARG A 355 5.03 17.55 -15.96
CA ARG A 355 6.35 17.84 -16.53
C ARG A 355 6.92 16.60 -17.22
N THR A 356 6.96 15.47 -16.52
CA THR A 356 7.50 14.23 -17.07
C THR A 356 6.66 13.72 -18.24
N PHE A 357 5.34 13.89 -18.17
CA PHE A 357 4.43 13.50 -19.24
C PHE A 357 4.67 14.34 -20.50
N ALA A 358 4.89 15.65 -20.37
CA ALA A 358 5.21 16.52 -21.49
C ALA A 358 6.51 16.11 -22.21
N GLU A 359 7.48 15.54 -21.48
CA GLU A 359 8.76 15.08 -22.02
C GLU A 359 8.69 13.66 -22.61
N THR A 360 7.92 12.76 -21.99
CA THR A 360 7.97 11.31 -22.30
C THR A 360 6.72 10.75 -22.96
N GLY A 361 5.59 11.46 -22.91
CA GLY A 361 4.30 11.03 -23.45
C GLY A 361 3.63 9.87 -22.69
N THR A 362 4.11 9.52 -21.49
CA THR A 362 3.52 8.45 -20.66
C THR A 362 3.71 8.73 -19.16
N LEU A 363 3.09 7.90 -18.32
CA LEU A 363 3.23 7.90 -16.88
C LEU A 363 4.20 6.81 -16.42
N TRP A 364 4.78 6.99 -15.23
CA TRP A 364 5.86 6.16 -14.69
C TRP A 364 5.56 5.71 -13.27
N GLU A 365 6.25 4.65 -12.85
CA GLU A 365 6.05 3.98 -11.56
C GLU A 365 6.33 4.91 -10.37
N LYS A 366 7.40 5.71 -10.46
CA LYS A 366 7.92 6.60 -9.41
C LYS A 366 8.64 7.80 -10.03
N TYR A 367 8.87 8.83 -9.23
CA TYR A 367 9.41 10.13 -9.68
C TYR A 367 10.46 10.65 -8.70
N ASN A 368 11.49 11.35 -9.20
CA ASN A 368 12.41 12.05 -8.33
C ASN A 368 11.74 13.34 -7.83
N VAL A 369 11.50 13.44 -6.52
CA VAL A 369 10.76 14.58 -5.96
C VAL A 369 11.60 15.85 -5.77
N THR A 370 12.91 15.76 -5.97
CA THR A 370 13.83 16.89 -5.82
C THR A 370 13.95 17.71 -7.10
N ASP A 371 13.91 17.05 -8.26
CA ASP A 371 14.10 17.72 -9.56
C ASP A 371 12.95 17.49 -10.56
N GLY A 372 11.98 16.63 -10.22
CA GLY A 372 10.78 16.38 -11.02
C GLY A 372 11.05 15.55 -12.28
N THR A 373 12.12 14.76 -12.27
CA THR A 373 12.56 13.95 -13.40
C THR A 373 12.45 12.44 -13.11
N LEU A 374 12.90 11.66 -14.10
CA LEU A 374 13.07 10.21 -14.02
C LEU A 374 14.48 9.78 -13.56
N ASN A 375 15.28 10.71 -13.03
CA ASN A 375 16.57 10.40 -12.39
C ASN A 375 16.34 9.79 -11.00
N VAL A 376 15.85 8.56 -10.98
CA VAL A 376 15.42 7.84 -9.76
C VAL A 376 16.46 6.79 -9.36
N THR A 377 16.39 6.35 -8.10
CA THR A 377 17.11 5.14 -7.68
C THR A 377 16.34 3.91 -8.10
N ASP A 378 16.97 3.05 -8.89
CA ASP A 378 16.36 1.88 -9.52
C ASP A 378 17.09 0.60 -9.14
N GLU A 379 16.33 -0.45 -8.86
CA GLU A 379 16.82 -1.83 -8.76
C GLU A 379 16.58 -2.63 -10.05
N TYR A 380 15.65 -2.15 -10.88
CA TYR A 380 15.35 -2.64 -12.23
C TYR A 380 15.00 -1.46 -13.12
N LYS A 381 15.01 -1.66 -14.44
CA LYS A 381 14.65 -0.61 -15.40
C LYS A 381 13.21 -0.14 -15.13
N MET A 382 13.06 1.14 -14.76
CA MET A 382 11.76 1.73 -14.43
C MET A 382 10.73 1.51 -15.56
N PRO A 383 9.55 0.94 -15.25
CA PRO A 383 8.50 0.69 -16.23
C PRO A 383 7.58 1.91 -16.38
N PRO A 384 6.98 2.10 -17.57
CA PRO A 384 5.78 2.92 -17.67
C PRO A 384 4.68 2.34 -16.78
N MET A 385 3.89 3.20 -16.13
CA MET A 385 2.86 2.80 -15.19
C MET A 385 1.65 3.70 -15.28
N LEU A 386 0.51 3.13 -15.69
CA LEU A 386 -0.75 3.85 -15.63
C LEU A 386 -1.35 3.75 -14.22
N GLY A 387 -1.47 2.54 -13.67
CA GLY A 387 -2.18 2.16 -12.44
C GLY A 387 -2.27 3.21 -11.33
N TRP A 388 -1.44 3.10 -10.28
CA TRP A 388 -1.52 4.01 -9.14
C TRP A 388 -1.20 5.46 -9.53
N THR A 389 -0.41 5.69 -10.58
CA THR A 389 0.12 7.03 -10.90
C THR A 389 -1.01 7.88 -11.42
N ALA A 390 -1.76 7.32 -12.38
CA ALA A 390 -2.99 7.91 -12.88
C ALA A 390 -4.08 7.95 -11.81
N GLY A 391 -4.19 6.90 -10.99
CA GLY A 391 -5.16 6.81 -9.91
C GLY A 391 -5.10 8.02 -8.95
N VAL A 392 -3.89 8.28 -8.44
CA VAL A 392 -3.61 9.39 -7.52
C VAL A 392 -3.62 10.74 -8.23
N TYR A 393 -3.15 10.82 -9.48
CA TYR A 393 -3.23 12.05 -10.27
C TYR A 393 -4.68 12.52 -10.45
N VAL A 394 -5.60 11.62 -10.79
CA VAL A 394 -7.02 11.93 -10.96
C VAL A 394 -7.65 12.35 -9.63
N ASP A 395 -7.31 11.65 -8.55
CA ASP A 395 -7.80 11.99 -7.22
C ASP A 395 -7.37 13.41 -6.80
N PHE A 396 -6.09 13.74 -6.95
CA PHE A 396 -5.56 15.06 -6.61
C PHE A 396 -6.08 16.17 -7.51
N THR A 397 -6.24 15.91 -8.81
CA THR A 397 -6.84 16.89 -9.72
C THR A 397 -8.28 17.18 -9.31
N THR A 398 -9.01 16.17 -8.85
CA THR A 398 -10.39 16.34 -8.34
C THR A 398 -10.41 17.10 -7.02
N LEU A 399 -9.47 16.82 -6.09
CA LEU A 399 -9.32 17.54 -4.83
C LEU A 399 -9.07 19.05 -5.03
N LEU A 400 -8.33 19.40 -6.08
CA LEU A 400 -7.93 20.78 -6.39
C LEU A 400 -8.90 21.51 -7.32
N ALA A 401 -9.88 20.81 -7.88
CA ALA A 401 -10.90 21.45 -8.71
C ALA A 401 -11.64 22.50 -7.86
N PRO A 402 -11.91 23.71 -8.40
CA PRO A 402 -12.76 24.66 -7.71
C PRO A 402 -14.08 23.99 -7.39
N ASN A 403 -14.53 24.06 -6.13
CA ASN A 403 -15.89 23.63 -5.78
C ASN A 403 -16.85 24.42 -6.70
N GLY A 404 -17.50 23.71 -7.61
CA GLY A 404 -18.55 24.27 -8.48
C GLY A 404 -19.78 24.65 -7.68
#